data_AF-A0AAU7DPC2-F1
#
_entry.id   AF-A0AAU7DPC2-F1
#
_cell.length_a   1.000
_cell.length_b   1.000
_cell.length_c   1.000
_cell.angle_alpha   90.00
_cell.angle_beta   90.00
_cell.angle_gamma   90.00
#
_symmetry.space_group_name_H-M   'P 1'
#
loop_
_entity.id
_entity.type
_entity.pdbx_description
1 polymer ?
#
loop_
_entity_poly.entity_id
_entity_poly.type
_entity_poly.pdbx_seq_one_letter_code
_entity_poly.pdbx_strand_id
1 'polypeptide(L)'
;MKVVRNRHGVLAVISFLSLSAGAAMLTMIPNLQPFEDETGAVATFNTAGDIHKDNPFFRPLGTNGRTCETCHQADQAFSLSAQGVQRIYERTHGTDPLFAAFDGANCPTATSTGRDAHSLLLERGLIRIGITLPAVPEFQIAVVHDPYGCAMTTDATTGRPLISVYRRPLPTANLRYLSTIMFDGRETLMPLNNAQTISANMVFDLADQAKSAVLQHAQGTAPSDAQLAQIVQFEMGLTTAQVRDNAAGSLDRHGAKGGTVELSNQPYYPGANDALGADPTGTPFNSSAFSLYTAWEKPSVNGNRYDGRDDWNDNGRNAAREDIAAGEKLFNTRTAVITGVRGLNDNPALGSPASIAGTCTTCHDSPNVGNHSVALPLDIATSRLPGYESNNAIVTGLQQLSAPDLPVFAISGCPDAANPGSTVTYYTSDPGKGLVTGKCADVNRGKGPILRGLAARAPYFHNGAAADLRELVNFYNERFQMNFTEKEKRQLIAFLNSL
;
A
#
# COMPACT_ATOMS: atom_id res chain seq x y z
N MET A 1 -47.27 67.62 29.83
CA MET A 1 -47.63 66.28 30.35
C MET A 1 -47.04 65.23 29.41
N LYS A 2 -46.12 64.39 29.92
CA LYS A 2 -45.55 63.11 29.39
C LYS A 2 -44.06 63.07 29.79
N VAL A 3 -43.78 62.76 31.06
CA VAL A 3 -43.40 61.42 31.57
C VAL A 3 -42.21 60.83 30.81
N VAL A 4 -41.03 61.11 31.35
CA VAL A 4 -39.77 60.37 31.11
C VAL A 4 -39.88 59.05 31.86
N ARG A 5 -39.70 57.92 31.16
CA ARG A 5 -39.69 56.59 31.78
C ARG A 5 -38.40 55.85 31.39
N ASN A 6 -37.56 55.65 32.41
CA ASN A 6 -36.37 54.81 32.42
C ASN A 6 -36.62 53.44 31.79
N ARG A 7 -35.70 53.00 30.94
CA ARG A 7 -35.54 51.58 30.58
C ARG A 7 -34.28 51.05 31.23
N HIS A 8 -34.47 50.08 32.13
CA HIS A 8 -33.41 49.27 32.72
C HIS A 8 -32.73 48.43 31.63
N GLY A 9 -31.43 48.64 31.41
CA GLY A 9 -30.59 47.72 30.66
C GLY A 9 -30.12 46.59 31.58
N VAL A 10 -30.57 45.38 31.32
CA VAL A 10 -30.06 44.16 31.94
C VAL A 10 -28.74 43.82 31.26
N LEU A 11 -27.63 43.93 32.00
CA LEU A 11 -26.33 43.41 31.58
C LEU A 11 -26.37 41.88 31.68
N ALA A 12 -26.45 41.19 30.54
CA ALA A 12 -26.21 39.75 30.49
C ALA A 12 -24.69 39.51 30.48
N VAL A 13 -24.14 39.11 31.62
CA VAL A 13 -22.77 38.60 31.73
C VAL A 13 -22.76 37.21 31.11
N ILE A 14 -22.31 37.11 29.86
CA ILE A 14 -22.02 35.82 29.22
C ILE A 14 -20.66 35.37 29.76
N SER A 15 -20.70 34.51 30.77
CA SER A 15 -19.53 33.78 31.24
C SER A 15 -19.04 32.87 30.11
N PHE A 16 -17.89 33.19 29.52
CA PHE A 16 -17.12 32.27 28.69
C PHE A 16 -16.66 31.09 29.56
N LEU A 17 -17.46 30.02 29.60
CA LEU A 17 -16.97 28.72 30.00
C LEU A 17 -15.97 28.26 28.94
N SER A 18 -14.70 28.32 29.31
CA SER A 18 -13.57 27.68 28.63
C SER A 18 -13.94 26.26 28.24
N LEU A 19 -13.99 25.97 26.93
CA LEU A 19 -13.91 24.61 26.40
C LEU A 19 -12.50 24.06 26.63
N SER A 20 -12.18 23.78 27.88
CA SER A 20 -11.17 22.80 28.27
C SER A 20 -11.93 21.58 28.78
N ALA A 21 -12.58 20.87 27.86
CA ALA A 21 -13.18 19.58 28.12
C ALA A 21 -12.52 18.61 27.13
N GLY A 22 -11.83 17.62 27.68
CA GLY A 22 -10.93 16.73 26.95
C GLY A 22 -11.58 16.15 25.70
N ALA A 23 -10.78 16.05 24.64
CA ALA A 23 -11.08 15.14 23.56
C ALA A 23 -11.33 13.77 24.19
N ALA A 24 -12.59 13.35 24.26
CA ALA A 24 -12.89 11.95 24.50
C ALA A 24 -12.12 11.21 23.40
N MET A 25 -11.09 10.44 23.79
CA MET A 25 -10.58 9.42 22.90
C MET A 25 -11.80 8.59 22.55
N LEU A 26 -12.26 8.66 21.30
CA LEU A 26 -13.28 7.73 20.83
C LEU A 26 -12.70 6.33 21.05
N THR A 27 -13.20 5.64 22.08
CA THR A 27 -12.77 4.30 22.47
C THR A 27 -13.21 3.25 21.45
N MET A 28 -13.95 3.68 20.43
CA MET A 28 -14.59 2.86 19.43
C MET A 28 -14.70 3.64 18.11
N ILE A 29 -14.44 2.95 16.99
CA ILE A 29 -14.75 3.42 15.64
C ILE A 29 -15.94 2.58 15.16
N PRO A 30 -17.13 3.17 14.91
CA PRO A 30 -18.26 2.44 14.36
C PRO A 30 -17.90 1.67 13.09
N ASN A 31 -18.41 0.45 12.96
CA ASN A 31 -18.21 -0.38 11.78
C ASN A 31 -18.71 0.38 10.53
N LEU A 32 -17.94 0.32 9.43
CA LEU A 32 -18.21 1.06 8.20
C LEU A 32 -18.21 2.59 8.35
N GLN A 33 -17.61 3.15 9.41
CA GLN A 33 -17.39 4.60 9.48
C GLN A 33 -16.60 5.07 8.24
N PRO A 34 -17.15 6.00 7.45
CA PRO A 34 -16.42 6.59 6.33
C PRO A 34 -15.39 7.60 6.83
N PHE A 35 -14.22 7.60 6.19
CA PHE A 35 -13.16 8.58 6.35
C PHE A 35 -12.91 9.27 5.01
N GLU A 36 -12.95 10.60 5.02
CA GLU A 36 -12.78 11.41 3.82
C GLU A 36 -11.32 11.35 3.32
N ASP A 37 -11.16 11.20 2.02
CA ASP A 37 -9.90 11.37 1.29
C ASP A 37 -10.09 12.37 0.13
N GLU A 38 -9.04 12.65 -0.62
CA GLU A 38 -9.07 13.64 -1.71
C GLU A 38 -10.09 13.32 -2.81
N THR A 39 -10.49 12.06 -2.94
CA THR A 39 -11.32 11.55 -4.04
C THR A 39 -12.69 11.07 -3.61
N GLY A 40 -12.91 10.88 -2.31
CA GLY A 40 -14.22 10.57 -1.74
C GLY A 40 -14.11 10.11 -0.30
N ALA A 41 -14.49 8.86 -0.05
CA ALA A 41 -14.30 8.26 1.27
C ALA A 41 -13.94 6.78 1.20
N VAL A 42 -13.00 6.41 2.06
CA VAL A 42 -12.67 5.02 2.40
C VAL A 42 -13.45 4.59 3.63
N ALA A 43 -13.78 3.31 3.74
CA ALA A 43 -14.29 2.73 4.99
C ALA A 43 -13.68 1.36 5.23
N THR A 44 -13.84 0.88 6.47
CA THR A 44 -13.46 -0.48 6.85
C THR A 44 -14.65 -1.22 7.43
N PHE A 45 -14.91 -2.41 6.89
CA PHE A 45 -15.79 -3.41 7.48
C PHE A 45 -14.97 -4.30 8.42
N ASN A 46 -15.48 -4.53 9.62
CA ASN A 46 -14.93 -5.49 10.57
C ASN A 46 -15.98 -6.57 10.86
N THR A 47 -15.60 -7.85 10.69
CA THR A 47 -16.48 -8.99 10.96
C THR A 47 -16.90 -9.10 12.44
N ALA A 48 -16.12 -8.51 13.35
CA ALA A 48 -16.43 -8.47 14.78
C ALA A 48 -17.35 -7.30 15.19
N GLY A 49 -17.80 -6.47 14.25
CA GLY A 49 -18.60 -5.27 14.54
C GLY A 49 -17.74 -4.03 14.69
N ASP A 50 -18.09 -3.15 15.64
CA ASP A 50 -17.35 -1.91 15.85
C ASP A 50 -15.88 -2.18 16.23
N ILE A 51 -14.98 -1.28 15.85
CA ILE A 51 -13.55 -1.40 16.16
C ILE A 51 -13.32 -0.79 17.54
N HIS A 52 -13.08 -1.64 18.54
CA HIS A 52 -12.77 -1.22 19.90
C HIS A 52 -11.26 -1.02 20.09
N LYS A 53 -10.88 0.16 20.61
CA LYS A 53 -9.48 0.54 20.82
C LYS A 53 -8.84 -0.06 22.09
N ASP A 54 -9.50 -1.04 22.70
CA ASP A 54 -8.96 -1.81 23.82
C ASP A 54 -8.13 -3.02 23.40
N ASN A 55 -8.27 -3.47 22.13
CA ASN A 55 -7.44 -4.50 21.51
C ASN A 55 -5.92 -4.16 21.57
N PRO A 56 -5.03 -5.15 21.79
CA PRO A 56 -3.58 -4.93 21.85
C PRO A 56 -2.97 -4.20 20.63
N PHE A 57 -3.60 -4.25 19.46
CA PHE A 57 -3.22 -3.47 18.28
C PHE A 57 -3.12 -1.96 18.57
N PHE A 58 -3.99 -1.44 19.44
CA PHE A 58 -4.06 -0.03 19.82
C PHE A 58 -3.32 0.28 21.13
N ARG A 59 -2.59 -0.69 21.69
CA ARG A 59 -1.89 -0.54 22.96
C ARG A 59 -0.38 -0.40 22.74
N PRO A 60 0.32 0.39 23.57
CA PRO A 60 1.77 0.42 23.53
C PRO A 60 2.30 -0.88 24.13
N LEU A 61 2.78 -1.77 23.25
CA LEU A 61 3.35 -3.06 23.65
C LEU A 61 4.87 -3.00 23.85
N GLY A 62 5.47 -1.83 23.66
CA GLY A 62 6.90 -1.60 23.87
C GLY A 62 7.19 -0.37 24.71
N THR A 63 8.42 0.14 24.60
CA THR A 63 8.98 1.13 25.54
C THR A 63 8.91 2.57 25.01
N ASN A 64 8.65 2.75 23.72
CA ASN A 64 8.70 4.04 23.04
C ASN A 64 7.33 4.69 22.79
N GLY A 65 6.25 4.11 23.32
CA GLY A 65 4.89 4.63 23.20
C GLY A 65 4.20 4.37 21.86
N ARG A 66 4.85 3.72 20.89
CA ARG A 66 4.20 3.32 19.64
C ARG A 66 3.18 2.21 19.85
N THR A 67 2.13 2.28 19.04
CA THR A 67 1.13 1.22 18.84
C THR A 67 1.13 0.82 17.36
N CYS A 68 0.43 -0.25 16.98
CA CYS A 68 0.27 -0.56 15.55
C CYS A 68 -0.46 0.58 14.83
N GLU A 69 -1.43 1.23 15.48
CA GLU A 69 -2.16 2.37 14.94
C GLU A 69 -1.22 3.52 14.55
N THR A 70 -0.08 3.72 15.21
CA THR A 70 0.90 4.77 14.85
C THR A 70 1.24 4.78 13.34
N CYS A 71 1.28 3.61 12.69
CA CYS A 71 1.54 3.48 11.25
C CYS A 71 0.39 2.85 10.45
N HIS A 72 -0.66 2.37 11.12
CA HIS A 72 -1.80 1.69 10.50
C HIS A 72 -3.11 2.38 10.90
N GLN A 73 -3.27 3.61 10.42
CA GLN A 73 -4.39 4.47 10.81
C GLN A 73 -5.65 4.11 10.03
N ALA A 74 -6.79 3.98 10.72
CA ALA A 74 -8.06 3.61 10.10
C ALA A 74 -8.49 4.62 9.01
N ASP A 75 -8.24 5.91 9.22
CA ASP A 75 -8.56 6.99 8.27
C ASP A 75 -7.66 7.01 7.01
N GLN A 76 -6.64 6.16 6.98
CA GLN A 76 -5.68 6.02 5.89
C GLN A 76 -5.66 4.56 5.39
N ALA A 77 -6.82 3.93 5.39
CA ALA A 77 -7.02 2.55 4.97
C ALA A 77 -6.16 1.52 5.74
N PHE A 78 -5.95 1.73 7.05
CA PHE A 78 -5.05 0.94 7.90
C PHE A 78 -3.58 0.94 7.43
N SER A 79 -3.16 2.04 6.80
CA SER A 79 -1.81 2.30 6.33
C SER A 79 -1.35 3.68 6.84
N LEU A 80 -0.30 4.23 6.21
CA LEU A 80 0.28 5.53 6.51
C LEU A 80 0.39 6.34 5.21
N SER A 81 -0.17 7.54 5.22
CA SER A 81 -0.09 8.53 4.15
C SER A 81 0.87 9.66 4.52
N ALA A 82 1.58 10.23 3.55
CA ALA A 82 2.47 11.38 3.82
C ALA A 82 1.69 12.59 4.37
N GLN A 83 0.48 12.83 3.85
CA GLN A 83 -0.39 13.88 4.34
C GLN A 83 -0.80 13.68 5.82
N GLY A 84 -1.11 12.43 6.21
CA GLY A 84 -1.40 12.06 7.59
C GLY A 84 -0.21 12.32 8.52
N VAL A 85 1.00 11.94 8.09
CA VAL A 85 2.24 12.23 8.82
C VAL A 85 2.42 13.73 9.03
N GLN A 86 2.24 14.55 7.98
CA GLN A 86 2.39 16.01 8.07
C GLN A 86 1.43 16.62 9.10
N ARG A 87 0.17 16.18 9.13
CA ARG A 87 -0.82 16.61 10.14
C ARG A 87 -0.39 16.25 11.57
N ILE A 88 0.17 15.07 11.77
CA ILE A 88 0.69 14.67 13.09
C ILE A 88 1.89 15.56 13.47
N TYR A 89 2.80 15.84 12.53
CA TYR A 89 3.93 16.71 12.75
C TYR A 89 3.52 18.14 13.10
N GLU A 90 2.54 18.71 12.39
CA GLU A 90 2.04 20.06 12.65
C GLU A 90 1.47 20.21 14.07
N ARG A 91 0.85 19.15 14.58
CA ARG A 91 0.28 19.12 15.93
C ARG A 91 1.33 18.88 17.03
N THR A 92 2.35 18.08 16.73
CA THR A 92 3.28 17.55 17.75
C THR A 92 4.69 18.10 17.64
N HIS A 93 5.03 18.80 16.57
CA HIS A 93 6.38 19.29 16.27
C HIS A 93 7.46 18.20 16.41
N GLY A 94 7.14 17.00 15.94
CA GLY A 94 8.04 15.84 15.94
C GLY A 94 8.14 15.10 17.28
N THR A 95 7.26 15.38 18.26
CA THR A 95 7.27 14.65 19.55
C THR A 95 6.38 13.42 19.58
N ASP A 96 5.59 13.17 18.53
CA ASP A 96 4.80 11.93 18.40
C ASP A 96 5.74 10.71 18.30
N PRO A 97 5.41 9.55 18.90
CA PRO A 97 6.21 8.31 18.74
C PRO A 97 6.48 7.90 17.29
N LEU A 98 5.67 8.35 16.32
CA LEU A 98 5.93 8.16 14.90
C LEU A 98 7.30 8.73 14.46
N PHE A 99 7.74 9.85 15.06
CA PHE A 99 9.00 10.54 14.74
C PHE A 99 10.18 10.09 15.59
N ALA A 100 10.11 8.90 16.19
CA ALA A 100 11.25 8.37 16.94
C ALA A 100 12.47 8.17 16.03
N ALA A 101 13.65 8.59 16.50
CA ALA A 101 14.88 8.59 15.70
C ALA A 101 15.23 7.22 15.11
N PHE A 102 15.03 6.14 15.88
CA PHE A 102 15.53 4.82 15.51
C PHE A 102 14.91 4.23 14.25
N ASP A 103 13.76 4.73 13.75
CA ASP A 103 13.16 4.31 12.47
C ASP A 103 12.21 5.31 11.78
N GLY A 104 11.74 6.34 12.49
CA GLY A 104 10.95 7.44 11.93
C GLY A 104 11.81 8.61 11.43
N ALA A 105 13.10 8.64 11.74
CA ALA A 105 14.05 9.56 11.14
C ALA A 105 14.72 8.95 9.89
N ASN A 106 15.26 9.84 9.05
CA ASN A 106 16.09 9.48 7.91
C ASN A 106 17.34 8.70 8.33
N CYS A 107 17.78 8.83 9.58
CA CYS A 107 18.91 8.07 10.11
C CYS A 107 18.72 7.80 11.61
N PRO A 108 19.06 6.62 12.14
CA PRO A 108 18.85 6.30 13.56
C PRO A 108 19.68 7.16 14.51
N THR A 109 20.72 7.83 14.00
CA THR A 109 21.56 8.77 14.75
C THR A 109 21.03 10.20 14.73
N ALA A 110 20.02 10.51 13.90
CA ALA A 110 19.41 11.83 13.84
C ALA A 110 18.38 11.99 14.96
N THR A 111 18.78 12.64 16.06
CA THR A 111 17.95 12.84 17.26
C THR A 111 17.15 14.15 17.27
N SER A 112 17.30 14.98 16.24
CA SER A 112 16.52 16.20 16.06
C SER A 112 15.05 15.86 15.76
N THR A 113 14.12 16.63 16.31
CA THR A 113 12.69 16.58 15.93
C THR A 113 12.37 17.47 14.72
N GLY A 114 13.38 18.11 14.13
CA GLY A 114 13.27 18.98 12.96
C GLY A 114 12.81 18.23 11.70
N ARG A 115 12.16 18.94 10.78
CA ARG A 115 11.64 18.36 9.53
C ARG A 115 12.72 17.71 8.68
N ASP A 116 13.93 18.25 8.70
CA ASP A 116 15.11 17.76 8.00
C ASP A 116 15.52 16.34 8.44
N ALA A 117 15.37 16.02 9.73
CA ALA A 117 15.63 14.68 10.25
C ALA A 117 14.56 13.65 9.84
N HIS A 118 13.38 14.11 9.39
CA HIS A 118 12.20 13.27 9.11
C HIS A 118 11.67 13.46 7.69
N SER A 119 12.46 14.00 6.75
CA SER A 119 11.95 14.38 5.42
C SER A 119 11.36 13.19 4.66
N LEU A 120 11.96 11.99 4.72
CA LEU A 120 11.42 10.80 4.06
C LEU A 120 10.06 10.36 4.64
N LEU A 121 9.91 10.48 5.95
CA LEU A 121 8.65 10.17 6.62
C LEU A 121 7.58 11.22 6.27
N LEU A 122 7.93 12.51 6.34
CA LEU A 122 7.03 13.65 6.08
C LEU A 122 6.57 13.76 4.63
N GLU A 123 7.48 13.54 3.68
CA GLU A 123 7.20 13.76 2.26
C GLU A 123 6.73 12.47 1.57
N ARG A 124 7.13 11.31 2.09
CA ARG A 124 6.93 10.02 1.40
C ARG A 124 6.25 8.95 2.23
N GLY A 125 6.00 9.19 3.52
CA GLY A 125 5.43 8.18 4.42
C GLY A 125 6.33 6.95 4.59
N LEU A 126 7.65 7.14 4.51
CA LEU A 126 8.61 6.05 4.60
C LEU A 126 9.11 5.84 6.02
N ILE A 127 9.12 4.58 6.44
CA ILE A 127 9.77 4.11 7.67
C ILE A 127 11.10 3.46 7.28
N ARG A 128 12.15 3.76 8.03
CA ARG A 128 13.45 3.13 7.85
C ARG A 128 13.43 1.73 8.46
N ILE A 129 13.82 0.73 7.68
CA ILE A 129 13.91 -0.67 8.08
C ILE A 129 15.37 -1.10 7.96
N GLY A 130 15.99 -1.46 9.09
CA GLY A 130 17.31 -2.07 9.11
C GLY A 130 17.20 -3.57 8.88
N ILE A 131 17.83 -4.10 7.83
CA ILE A 131 17.85 -5.54 7.53
C ILE A 131 19.28 -6.05 7.59
N THR A 132 19.53 -7.01 8.49
CA THR A 132 20.83 -7.65 8.61
C THR A 132 21.07 -8.54 7.41
N LEU A 133 22.19 -8.33 6.72
CA LEU A 133 22.58 -9.12 5.55
C LEU A 133 22.73 -10.61 5.92
N PRO A 134 22.26 -11.55 5.07
CA PRO A 134 22.49 -12.98 5.27
C PRO A 134 23.98 -13.31 5.40
N ALA A 135 24.30 -14.43 6.05
CA ALA A 135 25.70 -14.76 6.36
C ALA A 135 26.52 -15.11 5.10
N VAL A 136 25.86 -15.65 4.08
CA VAL A 136 26.49 -16.10 2.83
C VAL A 136 25.61 -15.66 1.66
N PRO A 137 25.57 -14.36 1.32
CA PRO A 137 24.86 -13.89 0.13
C PRO A 137 25.62 -14.32 -1.14
N GLU A 138 24.90 -14.59 -2.22
CA GLU A 138 25.43 -14.85 -3.56
C GLU A 138 26.01 -13.60 -4.23
N PHE A 139 25.84 -12.43 -3.61
CA PHE A 139 26.28 -11.13 -4.11
C PHE A 139 27.09 -10.36 -3.07
N GLN A 140 27.83 -9.37 -3.54
CA GLN A 140 28.43 -8.32 -2.71
C GLN A 140 27.53 -7.09 -2.74
N ILE A 141 27.49 -6.36 -1.62
CA ILE A 141 26.76 -5.10 -1.48
C ILE A 141 27.71 -3.99 -1.07
N ALA A 142 27.67 -2.87 -1.78
CA ALA A 142 28.43 -1.67 -1.46
C ALA A 142 27.52 -0.43 -1.54
N VAL A 143 27.79 0.56 -0.70
CA VAL A 143 27.08 1.85 -0.71
C VAL A 143 27.67 2.74 -1.81
N VAL A 144 26.81 3.26 -2.68
CA VAL A 144 27.17 4.15 -3.79
C VAL A 144 26.75 5.58 -3.49
N HIS A 145 25.59 5.75 -2.85
CA HIS A 145 25.04 7.03 -2.42
C HIS A 145 24.43 6.85 -1.04
N ASP A 146 24.76 7.75 -0.11
CA ASP A 146 24.27 7.72 1.27
C ASP A 146 23.98 9.13 1.76
N PRO A 147 22.80 9.69 1.40
CA PRO A 147 22.46 11.07 1.72
C PRO A 147 22.31 11.32 3.23
N TYR A 148 22.16 10.26 4.04
CA TYR A 148 21.86 10.37 5.47
C TYR A 148 22.97 9.78 6.38
N GLY A 149 23.97 9.11 5.81
CA GLY A 149 25.15 8.60 6.52
C GLY A 149 24.93 7.30 7.30
N CYS A 150 23.93 6.50 6.93
CA CYS A 150 23.61 5.23 7.59
C CYS A 150 22.96 4.19 6.67
N ALA A 151 23.27 4.26 5.38
CA ALA A 151 22.85 3.26 4.40
C ALA A 151 23.30 1.84 4.80
N MET A 152 24.51 1.73 5.34
CA MET A 152 25.09 0.47 5.82
C MET A 152 25.81 0.71 7.16
N THR A 153 25.38 -0.02 8.17
CA THR A 153 25.98 -0.03 9.52
C THR A 153 26.30 -1.47 9.92
N THR A 154 26.57 -1.73 11.20
CA THR A 154 26.82 -3.07 11.73
C THR A 154 25.70 -3.47 12.68
N ASP A 155 25.12 -4.65 12.46
CA ASP A 155 24.22 -5.28 13.42
C ASP A 155 25.01 -5.64 14.68
N ALA A 156 24.68 -5.03 15.81
CA ALA A 156 25.37 -5.23 17.08
C ALA A 156 25.27 -6.67 17.62
N THR A 157 24.25 -7.43 17.22
CA THR A 157 24.03 -8.82 17.67
C THR A 157 24.83 -9.80 16.83
N THR A 158 24.83 -9.62 15.51
CA THR A 158 25.42 -10.60 14.59
C THR A 158 26.79 -10.18 14.03
N GLY A 159 27.18 -8.92 14.20
CA GLY A 159 28.40 -8.34 13.62
C GLY A 159 28.36 -8.19 12.09
N ARG A 160 27.24 -8.52 11.44
CA ARG A 160 27.07 -8.46 9.99
C ARG A 160 26.61 -7.06 9.54
N PRO A 161 26.76 -6.72 8.24
CA PRO A 161 26.22 -5.49 7.71
C PRO A 161 24.71 -5.38 7.95
N LEU A 162 24.27 -4.23 8.47
CA LEU A 162 22.87 -3.85 8.64
C LEU A 162 22.54 -2.80 7.58
N ILE A 163 21.64 -3.15 6.65
CA ILE A 163 21.29 -2.32 5.50
C ILE A 163 20.02 -1.52 5.82
N SER A 164 20.08 -0.20 5.70
CA SER A 164 18.91 0.67 5.87
C SER A 164 18.17 0.82 4.53
N VAL A 165 16.96 0.28 4.46
CA VAL A 165 16.02 0.52 3.35
C VAL A 165 14.80 1.29 3.85
N TYR A 166 14.11 2.01 2.98
CA TYR A 166 13.00 2.88 3.36
C TYR A 166 11.75 2.42 2.66
N ARG A 167 10.75 1.99 3.44
CA ARG A 167 9.53 1.40 2.91
C ARG A 167 8.29 2.01 3.53
N ARG A 168 7.25 2.12 2.73
CA ARG A 168 5.91 2.48 3.18
C ARG A 168 5.29 1.35 4.02
N PRO A 169 4.53 1.66 5.08
CA PRO A 169 3.70 0.66 5.76
C PRO A 169 2.62 0.09 4.84
N LEU A 170 2.58 -1.24 4.68
CA LEU A 170 1.48 -1.93 3.99
C LEU A 170 0.21 -1.89 4.87
N PRO A 171 -1.01 -1.88 4.31
CA PRO A 171 -2.22 -1.95 5.11
C PRO A 171 -2.31 -3.21 5.97
N THR A 172 -2.85 -3.09 7.17
CA THR A 172 -3.24 -4.23 8.04
C THR A 172 -4.71 -4.64 7.85
N ALA A 173 -5.28 -4.33 6.68
CA ALA A 173 -6.61 -4.75 6.25
C ALA A 173 -6.53 -5.54 4.94
N ASN A 174 -7.58 -6.32 4.64
CA ASN A 174 -7.66 -7.21 3.48
C ASN A 174 -6.62 -8.36 3.51
N LEU A 175 -6.02 -8.66 4.67
CA LEU A 175 -4.88 -9.59 4.78
C LEU A 175 -5.19 -11.03 4.37
N ARG A 176 -6.45 -11.46 4.48
CA ARG A 176 -6.89 -12.80 4.02
C ARG A 176 -6.72 -13.06 2.52
N TYR A 177 -6.47 -12.02 1.73
CA TYR A 177 -6.21 -12.13 0.29
C TYR A 177 -4.72 -12.17 -0.06
N LEU A 178 -3.84 -12.19 0.93
CA LEU A 178 -2.40 -12.22 0.68
C LEU A 178 -1.93 -13.61 0.27
N SER A 179 -0.95 -13.62 -0.62
CA SER A 179 -0.12 -14.77 -0.99
C SER A 179 1.33 -14.62 -0.46
N THR A 180 1.66 -13.45 0.10
CA THR A 180 2.97 -13.10 0.66
C THR A 180 2.80 -11.92 1.64
N ILE A 181 3.47 -11.97 2.79
CA ILE A 181 3.48 -10.95 3.85
C ILE A 181 4.78 -10.14 3.79
N MET A 182 4.66 -8.81 3.90
CA MET A 182 5.71 -7.80 3.65
C MET A 182 6.14 -7.69 2.19
N PHE A 183 6.67 -6.52 1.81
CA PHE A 183 7.12 -6.26 0.42
C PHE A 183 8.12 -7.30 -0.09
N ASP A 184 9.01 -7.79 0.76
CA ASP A 184 10.07 -8.73 0.41
C ASP A 184 9.79 -10.17 0.87
N GLY A 185 8.59 -10.44 1.39
CA GLY A 185 8.19 -11.78 1.82
C GLY A 185 8.82 -12.26 3.12
N ARG A 186 9.54 -11.42 3.87
CA ARG A 186 10.30 -11.86 5.05
C ARG A 186 9.45 -12.47 6.17
N GLU A 187 8.18 -12.11 6.22
CA GLU A 187 7.21 -12.61 7.21
C GLU A 187 6.30 -13.70 6.61
N THR A 188 6.67 -14.30 5.47
CA THR A 188 6.00 -15.48 4.89
C THR A 188 6.81 -16.71 5.24
N LEU A 189 6.72 -17.15 6.49
CA LEU A 189 7.50 -18.26 7.02
C LEU A 189 6.87 -19.62 6.67
N MET A 190 5.54 -19.64 6.51
CA MET A 190 4.77 -20.76 6.04
C MET A 190 4.20 -20.47 4.64
N PRO A 191 4.11 -21.47 3.75
CA PRO A 191 3.67 -21.21 2.38
C PRO A 191 2.16 -20.90 2.34
N LEU A 192 1.80 -19.76 1.72
CA LEU A 192 0.41 -19.32 1.52
C LEU A 192 -0.15 -19.76 0.16
N ASN A 193 0.21 -20.97 -0.29
CA ASN A 193 -0.04 -21.47 -1.65
C ASN A 193 -1.00 -22.68 -1.70
N ASN A 194 -1.63 -23.04 -0.59
CA ASN A 194 -2.49 -24.22 -0.49
C ASN A 194 -3.77 -23.88 0.28
N ALA A 195 -4.94 -24.19 -0.30
CA ALA A 195 -6.24 -23.82 0.24
C ALA A 195 -6.57 -24.52 1.58
N GLN A 196 -6.01 -25.71 1.84
CA GLN A 196 -6.24 -26.45 3.09
C GLN A 196 -5.40 -25.89 4.25
N THR A 197 -4.22 -25.32 3.97
CA THR A 197 -3.30 -24.84 5.01
C THR A 197 -3.26 -23.33 5.16
N ILE A 198 -3.73 -22.56 4.16
CA ILE A 198 -3.57 -21.09 4.13
C ILE A 198 -4.09 -20.41 5.39
N SER A 199 -5.24 -20.81 5.94
CA SER A 199 -5.79 -20.15 7.13
C SER A 199 -4.87 -20.28 8.35
N ALA A 200 -4.33 -21.49 8.58
CA ALA A 200 -3.42 -21.72 9.70
C ALA A 200 -2.05 -21.05 9.46
N ASN A 201 -1.55 -21.13 8.23
CA ASN A 201 -0.27 -20.53 7.85
C ASN A 201 -0.32 -19.00 7.93
N MET A 202 -1.41 -18.38 7.48
CA MET A 202 -1.63 -16.93 7.57
C MET A 202 -1.65 -16.47 9.03
N VAL A 203 -2.33 -17.21 9.92
CA VAL A 203 -2.36 -16.87 11.36
C VAL A 203 -0.97 -16.95 11.97
N PHE A 204 -0.19 -17.98 11.63
CA PHE A 204 1.19 -18.14 12.10
C PHE A 204 2.08 -16.98 11.61
N ASP A 205 2.06 -16.72 10.31
CA ASP A 205 2.89 -15.71 9.66
C ASP A 205 2.55 -14.28 10.16
N LEU A 206 1.26 -13.94 10.33
CA LEU A 206 0.85 -12.65 10.89
C LEU A 206 1.18 -12.51 12.38
N ALA A 207 1.15 -13.60 13.16
CA ALA A 207 1.58 -13.57 14.55
C ALA A 207 3.09 -13.29 14.66
N ASP A 208 3.90 -13.88 13.76
CA ASP A 208 5.33 -13.58 13.70
C ASP A 208 5.58 -12.13 13.28
N GLN A 209 4.86 -11.65 12.27
CA GLN A 209 4.94 -10.26 11.81
C GLN A 209 4.59 -9.27 12.93
N ALA A 210 3.51 -9.51 13.68
CA ALA A 210 3.10 -8.63 14.77
C ALA A 210 4.14 -8.62 15.91
N LYS A 211 4.69 -9.79 16.25
CA LYS A 211 5.80 -9.91 17.22
C LYS A 211 7.03 -9.15 16.75
N SER A 212 7.43 -9.33 15.48
CA SER A 212 8.54 -8.65 14.83
C SER A 212 8.37 -7.13 14.88
N ALA A 213 7.16 -6.63 14.58
CA ALA A 213 6.83 -5.22 14.67
C ALA A 213 6.92 -4.67 16.11
N VAL A 214 6.48 -5.41 17.13
CA VAL A 214 6.63 -4.97 18.53
C VAL A 214 8.11 -4.90 18.94
N LEU A 215 8.90 -5.92 18.59
CA LEU A 215 10.33 -5.96 18.93
C LEU A 215 11.10 -4.83 18.24
N GLN A 216 10.83 -4.59 16.96
CA GLN A 216 11.61 -3.64 16.15
C GLN A 216 11.07 -2.22 16.22
N HIS A 217 9.77 -2.02 16.01
CA HIS A 217 9.15 -0.70 15.90
C HIS A 217 8.65 -0.16 17.24
N ALA A 218 8.21 -1.01 18.17
CA ALA A 218 7.82 -0.54 19.51
C ALA A 218 8.97 -0.61 20.53
N GLN A 219 10.10 -1.21 20.16
CA GLN A 219 11.23 -1.51 21.05
C GLN A 219 10.75 -2.23 22.33
N GLY A 220 9.83 -3.17 22.14
CA GLY A 220 9.21 -3.95 23.21
C GLY A 220 9.85 -5.32 23.41
N THR A 221 9.22 -6.11 24.27
CA THR A 221 9.49 -7.55 24.39
C THR A 221 8.47 -8.33 23.57
N ALA A 222 8.73 -9.63 23.33
CA ALA A 222 7.78 -10.49 22.64
C ALA A 222 6.41 -10.46 23.37
N PRO A 223 5.30 -10.12 22.67
CA PRO A 223 3.96 -10.20 23.27
C PRO A 223 3.60 -11.64 23.63
N SER A 224 2.62 -11.80 24.52
CA SER A 224 2.05 -13.13 24.80
C SER A 224 1.27 -13.68 23.61
N ASP A 225 1.16 -15.00 23.50
CA ASP A 225 0.38 -15.68 22.46
C ASP A 225 -1.08 -15.19 22.42
N ALA A 226 -1.66 -14.87 23.58
CA ALA A 226 -3.00 -14.32 23.68
C ALA A 226 -3.11 -12.92 23.06
N GLN A 227 -2.10 -12.06 23.24
CA GLN A 227 -2.07 -10.74 22.61
C GLN A 227 -1.87 -10.86 21.10
N LEU A 228 -0.97 -11.73 20.64
CA LEU A 228 -0.74 -11.98 19.22
C LEU A 228 -2.02 -12.52 18.55
N ALA A 229 -2.70 -13.49 19.18
CA ALA A 229 -3.97 -14.00 18.68
C ALA A 229 -5.04 -12.91 18.56
N GLN A 230 -5.14 -11.99 19.53
CA GLN A 230 -6.08 -10.86 19.48
C GLN A 230 -5.74 -9.86 18.36
N ILE A 231 -4.45 -9.61 18.10
CA ILE A 231 -4.00 -8.75 17.00
C ILE A 231 -4.36 -9.40 15.66
N VAL A 232 -3.96 -10.66 15.47
CA VAL A 232 -4.20 -11.37 14.21
C VAL A 232 -5.69 -11.54 13.93
N GLN A 233 -6.49 -11.86 14.95
CA GLN A 233 -7.95 -11.94 14.80
C GLN A 233 -8.55 -10.60 14.38
N PHE A 234 -8.06 -9.50 14.96
CA PHE A 234 -8.49 -8.16 14.58
C PHE A 234 -8.15 -7.87 13.12
N GLU A 235 -6.88 -8.00 12.72
CA GLU A 235 -6.42 -7.70 11.36
C GLU A 235 -7.10 -8.57 10.29
N MET A 236 -7.30 -9.86 10.58
CA MET A 236 -8.01 -10.79 9.68
C MET A 236 -9.51 -10.50 9.55
N GLY A 237 -10.08 -9.75 10.50
CA GLY A 237 -11.47 -9.27 10.45
C GLY A 237 -11.67 -8.04 9.57
N LEU A 238 -10.61 -7.32 9.21
CA LEU A 238 -10.70 -6.03 8.52
C LEU A 238 -10.76 -6.18 6.99
N THR A 239 -11.76 -5.54 6.39
CA THR A 239 -11.90 -5.37 4.95
C THR A 239 -12.08 -3.89 4.60
N THR A 240 -11.16 -3.33 3.84
CA THR A 240 -11.11 -1.89 3.51
C THR A 240 -11.20 -1.66 2.01
N ALA A 241 -12.00 -0.68 1.58
CA ALA A 241 -12.17 -0.30 0.19
C ALA A 241 -12.68 1.15 0.11
N GLN A 242 -12.51 1.80 -1.04
CA GLN A 242 -13.25 3.02 -1.33
C GLN A 242 -14.75 2.71 -1.32
N VAL A 243 -15.55 3.52 -0.60
CA VAL A 243 -17.01 3.35 -0.53
C VAL A 243 -17.76 4.46 -1.26
N ARG A 244 -17.11 5.62 -1.44
CA ARG A 244 -17.69 6.76 -2.12
C ARG A 244 -16.63 7.46 -2.97
N ASP A 245 -17.03 7.90 -4.15
CA ASP A 245 -16.31 8.85 -4.99
C ASP A 245 -17.04 10.20 -4.98
N ASN A 246 -16.29 11.31 -5.03
CA ASN A 246 -16.83 12.67 -4.98
C ASN A 246 -17.73 13.01 -6.17
N ALA A 247 -17.45 12.45 -7.35
CA ALA A 247 -18.22 12.68 -8.57
C ALA A 247 -19.26 11.58 -8.82
N ALA A 248 -18.91 10.30 -8.68
CA ALA A 248 -19.79 9.16 -8.96
C ALA A 248 -20.74 8.80 -7.79
N GLY A 249 -20.45 9.29 -6.58
CA GLY A 249 -21.22 8.98 -5.38
C GLY A 249 -20.88 7.59 -4.81
N SER A 250 -21.89 6.89 -4.28
CA SER A 250 -21.72 5.58 -3.66
C SER A 250 -21.23 4.52 -4.67
N LEU A 251 -20.19 3.79 -4.30
CA LEU A 251 -19.53 2.81 -5.18
C LEU A 251 -20.15 1.41 -5.14
N ASP A 252 -21.26 1.25 -4.43
CA ASP A 252 -22.04 0.04 -4.22
C ASP A 252 -23.53 0.21 -4.62
N ARG A 253 -23.80 1.14 -5.56
CA ARG A 253 -25.15 1.44 -6.06
C ARG A 253 -25.26 1.17 -7.56
N HIS A 254 -26.50 1.04 -8.02
CA HIS A 254 -26.81 0.78 -9.44
C HIS A 254 -26.08 -0.45 -10.00
N GLY A 255 -25.97 -1.52 -9.19
CA GLY A 255 -25.34 -2.78 -9.57
C GLY A 255 -23.81 -2.83 -9.39
N ALA A 256 -23.16 -1.74 -9.00
CA ALA A 256 -21.73 -1.75 -8.65
C ALA A 256 -21.46 -2.47 -7.33
N LYS A 257 -20.24 -2.98 -7.19
CA LYS A 257 -19.78 -3.80 -6.05
C LYS A 257 -18.47 -3.30 -5.43
N GLY A 258 -18.21 -1.99 -5.54
CA GLY A 258 -16.98 -1.36 -5.07
C GLY A 258 -16.79 -1.41 -3.55
N GLY A 259 -17.88 -1.37 -2.78
CA GLY A 259 -17.83 -1.22 -1.32
C GLY A 259 -17.22 -2.40 -0.54
N THR A 260 -16.93 -2.13 0.74
CA THR A 260 -16.29 -3.06 1.67
C THR A 260 -17.07 -4.33 1.95
N VAL A 261 -18.41 -4.27 2.00
CA VAL A 261 -19.25 -5.44 2.30
C VAL A 261 -19.21 -6.46 1.17
N GLU A 262 -19.25 -6.02 -0.09
CA GLU A 262 -19.08 -6.91 -1.24
C GLU A 262 -17.68 -7.53 -1.26
N LEU A 263 -16.65 -6.71 -1.04
CA LEU A 263 -15.29 -7.23 -0.85
C LEU A 263 -15.24 -8.21 0.33
N SER A 264 -15.99 -7.98 1.42
CA SER A 264 -16.00 -8.86 2.59
C SER A 264 -16.52 -10.29 2.29
N ASN A 265 -17.23 -10.44 1.17
CA ASN A 265 -17.75 -11.72 0.69
C ASN A 265 -17.00 -12.26 -0.54
N GLN A 266 -15.99 -11.55 -1.05
CA GLN A 266 -15.21 -11.96 -2.23
C GLN A 266 -14.50 -13.29 -1.94
N PRO A 267 -14.81 -14.38 -2.67
CA PRO A 267 -14.10 -15.65 -2.54
C PRO A 267 -12.63 -15.51 -2.90
N TYR A 268 -11.80 -16.28 -2.19
CA TYR A 268 -10.37 -16.36 -2.46
C TYR A 268 -9.82 -17.73 -2.08
N TYR A 269 -8.90 -18.21 -2.91
CA TYR A 269 -8.03 -19.34 -2.64
C TYR A 269 -6.68 -19.08 -3.33
N PRO A 270 -5.57 -19.63 -2.85
CA PRO A 270 -4.29 -19.48 -3.52
C PRO A 270 -4.32 -20.00 -4.96
N GLY A 271 -3.84 -19.19 -5.90
CA GLY A 271 -3.87 -19.48 -7.33
C GLY A 271 -5.19 -19.11 -8.03
N ALA A 272 -6.18 -18.54 -7.34
CA ALA A 272 -7.43 -18.13 -7.97
C ALA A 272 -7.18 -17.17 -9.15
N ASN A 273 -7.60 -17.57 -10.35
CA ASN A 273 -7.40 -16.82 -11.60
C ASN A 273 -5.92 -16.55 -11.91
N ASP A 274 -5.01 -17.44 -11.53
CA ASP A 274 -3.56 -17.20 -11.70
C ASP A 274 -3.16 -17.02 -13.17
N ALA A 275 -2.52 -15.89 -13.47
CA ALA A 275 -2.11 -15.54 -14.84
C ALA A 275 -0.99 -16.44 -15.39
N LEU A 276 -0.30 -17.20 -14.54
CA LEU A 276 0.77 -18.13 -14.91
C LEU A 276 0.30 -19.59 -14.97
N GLY A 277 -1.00 -19.83 -14.79
CA GLY A 277 -1.62 -21.15 -14.94
C GLY A 277 -1.58 -22.01 -13.66
N ALA A 278 -1.36 -21.42 -12.50
CA ALA A 278 -1.33 -22.13 -11.22
C ALA A 278 -2.72 -22.27 -10.55
N ASP A 279 -3.83 -22.02 -11.25
CA ASP A 279 -5.16 -22.18 -10.67
C ASP A 279 -5.44 -23.67 -10.33
N PRO A 280 -5.61 -24.03 -9.03
CA PRO A 280 -5.81 -25.42 -8.61
C PRO A 280 -7.10 -26.05 -9.14
N THR A 281 -8.05 -25.26 -9.64
CA THR A 281 -9.29 -25.76 -10.26
C THR A 281 -9.10 -26.13 -11.74
N GLY A 282 -7.97 -25.73 -12.35
CA GLY A 282 -7.72 -25.87 -13.78
C GLY A 282 -8.46 -24.86 -14.65
N THR A 283 -9.13 -23.86 -14.04
CA THR A 283 -9.79 -22.77 -14.77
C THR A 283 -8.72 -21.92 -15.46
N PRO A 284 -8.84 -21.66 -16.78
CA PRO A 284 -7.91 -20.78 -17.49
C PRO A 284 -7.96 -19.35 -16.96
N PHE A 285 -6.83 -18.65 -17.02
CA PHE A 285 -6.76 -17.23 -16.70
C PHE A 285 -7.79 -16.41 -17.48
N ASN A 286 -8.52 -15.55 -16.76
CA ASN A 286 -9.41 -14.55 -17.32
C ASN A 286 -8.87 -13.16 -16.97
N SER A 287 -8.55 -12.37 -18.00
CA SER A 287 -8.02 -11.02 -17.81
C SER A 287 -9.03 -10.04 -17.21
N SER A 288 -10.33 -10.38 -17.20
CA SER A 288 -11.39 -9.64 -16.50
C SER A 288 -11.38 -9.93 -14.99
N ALA A 289 -10.24 -9.70 -14.33
CA ALA A 289 -10.08 -9.97 -12.91
C ALA A 289 -10.90 -9.00 -12.05
N PHE A 290 -11.12 -7.76 -12.52
CA PHE A 290 -12.07 -6.83 -11.91
C PHE A 290 -13.40 -6.83 -12.66
N SER A 291 -14.51 -6.82 -11.92
CA SER A 291 -15.88 -6.76 -12.46
C SER A 291 -16.81 -5.97 -11.53
N LEU A 292 -16.25 -4.99 -10.83
CA LEU A 292 -16.92 -4.20 -9.79
C LEU A 292 -17.89 -3.20 -10.38
N TYR A 293 -17.54 -2.64 -11.55
CA TYR A 293 -18.23 -1.51 -12.16
C TYR A 293 -18.77 -1.82 -13.56
N THR A 294 -18.70 -3.07 -14.00
CA THR A 294 -19.24 -3.53 -15.29
C THR A 294 -20.73 -3.14 -15.47
N ALA A 295 -21.50 -3.05 -14.37
CA ALA A 295 -22.89 -2.58 -14.41
C ALA A 295 -23.05 -1.15 -14.94
N TRP A 296 -22.03 -0.30 -14.81
CA TRP A 296 -22.01 1.09 -15.27
C TRP A 296 -21.52 1.26 -16.71
N GLU A 297 -21.15 0.19 -17.43
CA GLU A 297 -20.77 0.27 -18.85
C GLU A 297 -21.94 0.59 -19.78
N LYS A 298 -23.18 0.34 -19.35
CA LYS A 298 -24.37 0.57 -20.19
C LYS A 298 -24.86 2.00 -20.00
N PRO A 299 -24.94 2.82 -21.07
CA PRO A 299 -25.72 4.06 -20.99
C PRO A 299 -27.17 3.68 -20.69
N SER A 300 -27.89 4.50 -19.91
CA SER A 300 -29.32 4.25 -19.63
C SER A 300 -30.04 4.00 -20.96
N VAL A 301 -30.45 2.77 -21.22
CA VAL A 301 -31.07 2.40 -22.48
C VAL A 301 -32.45 3.05 -22.46
N ASN A 302 -32.69 3.99 -23.38
CA ASN A 302 -33.96 4.71 -23.58
C ASN A 302 -34.29 5.89 -22.65
N GLY A 303 -33.31 6.58 -22.06
CA GLY A 303 -33.61 7.80 -21.27
C GLY A 303 -34.51 7.57 -20.05
N ASN A 304 -34.84 6.32 -19.74
CA ASN A 304 -35.40 5.93 -18.47
C ASN A 304 -34.24 5.76 -17.51
N ARG A 305 -34.11 6.78 -16.64
CA ARG A 305 -33.36 6.77 -15.39
C ARG A 305 -33.39 5.38 -14.75
N TYR A 306 -32.25 4.96 -14.22
CA TYR A 306 -32.17 3.77 -13.38
C TYR A 306 -33.32 3.84 -12.35
N ASP A 307 -34.16 2.81 -12.33
CA ASP A 307 -35.24 2.59 -11.37
C ASP A 307 -36.17 3.75 -10.92
N GLY A 308 -36.34 4.82 -11.69
CA GLY A 308 -37.39 5.82 -11.43
C GLY A 308 -37.37 6.49 -10.05
N ARG A 309 -36.26 6.37 -9.30
CA ARG A 309 -36.00 7.09 -8.04
C ARG A 309 -34.83 8.08 -8.15
N ASP A 310 -34.45 8.45 -9.37
CA ASP A 310 -33.35 9.39 -9.58
C ASP A 310 -33.83 10.84 -9.54
N ASP A 311 -33.36 11.53 -8.51
CA ASP A 311 -33.30 12.99 -8.37
C ASP A 311 -32.81 13.66 -9.65
N TRP A 312 -33.32 14.86 -9.95
CA TRP A 312 -32.99 15.65 -11.14
C TRP A 312 -31.53 16.16 -11.22
N ASN A 313 -30.61 15.64 -10.41
CA ASN A 313 -29.23 16.12 -10.22
C ASN A 313 -28.13 15.11 -10.61
N ASP A 314 -28.47 14.03 -11.33
CA ASP A 314 -27.58 12.85 -11.51
C ASP A 314 -26.74 12.82 -12.82
N ASN A 315 -26.90 13.79 -13.73
CA ASN A 315 -26.20 13.75 -15.03
C ASN A 315 -24.66 13.76 -14.90
N GLY A 316 -24.11 14.54 -13.95
CA GLY A 316 -22.67 14.57 -13.69
C GLY A 316 -22.14 13.28 -13.05
N ARG A 317 -22.96 12.59 -12.25
CA ARG A 317 -22.57 11.34 -11.58
C ARG A 317 -22.53 10.18 -12.54
N ASN A 318 -23.47 10.10 -13.48
CA ASN A 318 -23.49 9.02 -14.48
C ASN A 318 -22.27 9.08 -15.41
N ALA A 319 -21.83 10.27 -15.83
CA ALA A 319 -20.59 10.42 -16.58
C ALA A 319 -19.35 9.94 -15.79
N ALA A 320 -19.27 10.24 -14.49
CA ALA A 320 -18.18 9.76 -13.64
C ALA A 320 -18.20 8.23 -13.46
N ARG A 321 -19.40 7.64 -13.30
CA ARG A 321 -19.58 6.18 -13.25
C ARG A 321 -19.16 5.50 -14.55
N GLU A 322 -19.51 6.07 -15.70
CA GLU A 322 -19.08 5.60 -17.01
C GLU A 322 -17.54 5.66 -17.16
N ASP A 323 -16.90 6.73 -16.66
CA ASP A 323 -15.44 6.84 -16.66
C ASP A 323 -14.76 5.80 -15.74
N ILE A 324 -15.33 5.52 -14.58
CA ILE A 324 -14.87 4.44 -13.68
C ILE A 324 -14.97 3.07 -14.38
N ALA A 325 -16.12 2.76 -14.99
CA ALA A 325 -16.31 1.50 -15.71
C ALA A 325 -15.37 1.36 -16.91
N ALA A 326 -15.16 2.46 -17.66
CA ALA A 326 -14.17 2.49 -18.73
C ALA A 326 -12.74 2.24 -18.21
N GLY A 327 -12.39 2.78 -17.05
CA GLY A 327 -11.13 2.52 -16.36
C GLY A 327 -10.94 1.06 -15.95
N GLU A 328 -11.98 0.42 -15.39
CA GLU A 328 -11.99 -1.02 -15.07
C GLU A 328 -11.71 -1.85 -16.33
N LYS A 329 -12.41 -1.53 -17.42
CA LYS A 329 -12.20 -2.20 -18.71
C LYS A 329 -10.78 -2.03 -19.23
N LEU A 330 -10.21 -0.83 -19.14
CA LEU A 330 -8.82 -0.57 -19.53
C LEU A 330 -7.85 -1.38 -18.66
N PHE A 331 -8.08 -1.46 -17.35
CA PHE A 331 -7.26 -2.27 -16.44
C PHE A 331 -7.21 -3.74 -16.87
N ASN A 332 -8.38 -4.31 -17.18
CA ASN A 332 -8.55 -5.70 -17.57
C ASN A 332 -8.05 -6.04 -18.99
N THR A 333 -8.05 -5.07 -19.91
CA THR A 333 -7.91 -5.36 -21.35
C THR A 333 -6.79 -4.63 -22.08
N ARG A 334 -6.25 -3.53 -21.53
CA ARG A 334 -5.15 -2.83 -22.21
C ARG A 334 -3.90 -3.69 -22.21
N THR A 335 -3.41 -3.98 -23.42
CA THR A 335 -2.16 -4.70 -23.61
C THR A 335 -0.97 -3.90 -23.08
N ALA A 336 -0.14 -4.59 -22.30
CA ALA A 336 1.16 -4.15 -21.79
C ALA A 336 2.25 -5.02 -22.41
N VAL A 337 3.36 -4.39 -22.82
CA VAL A 337 4.56 -5.07 -23.31
C VAL A 337 5.52 -5.28 -22.13
N ILE A 338 5.41 -6.45 -21.49
CA ILE A 338 6.18 -6.78 -20.28
C ILE A 338 7.54 -7.35 -20.68
N THR A 339 8.55 -6.49 -20.56
CA THR A 339 9.96 -6.79 -20.84
C THR A 339 10.83 -6.39 -19.67
N GLY A 340 11.93 -7.11 -19.43
CA GLY A 340 12.91 -6.78 -18.39
C GLY A 340 12.34 -6.76 -16.95
N VAL A 341 11.22 -7.44 -16.70
CA VAL A 341 10.66 -7.65 -15.35
C VAL A 341 11.24 -8.93 -14.77
N ARG A 342 12.06 -8.78 -13.74
CA ARG A 342 12.61 -9.95 -13.04
C ARG A 342 11.52 -10.62 -12.23
N GLY A 343 11.46 -11.94 -12.27
CA GLY A 343 10.36 -12.78 -11.79
C GLY A 343 9.42 -13.25 -12.91
N LEU A 344 9.46 -12.59 -14.08
CA LEU A 344 8.72 -12.98 -15.28
C LEU A 344 9.66 -13.30 -16.44
N ASN A 345 10.40 -12.30 -16.94
CA ASN A 345 11.22 -12.45 -18.14
C ASN A 345 12.50 -13.26 -17.91
N ASP A 346 12.98 -13.35 -16.67
CA ASP A 346 14.11 -14.19 -16.25
C ASP A 346 13.66 -15.46 -15.51
N ASN A 347 12.37 -15.83 -15.61
CA ASN A 347 11.82 -17.00 -14.93
C ASN A 347 11.92 -18.25 -15.81
N PRO A 348 12.75 -19.25 -15.45
CA PRO A 348 12.92 -20.46 -16.26
C PRO A 348 11.64 -21.30 -16.36
N ALA A 349 10.75 -21.24 -15.36
CA ALA A 349 9.48 -21.96 -15.39
C ALA A 349 8.53 -21.43 -16.48
N LEU A 350 8.72 -20.18 -16.91
CA LEU A 350 8.00 -19.57 -18.03
C LEU A 350 8.77 -19.65 -19.35
N GLY A 351 9.94 -20.33 -19.36
CA GLY A 351 10.84 -20.37 -20.50
C GLY A 351 11.66 -19.09 -20.71
N SER A 352 11.80 -18.24 -19.69
CA SER A 352 12.52 -16.96 -19.74
C SER A 352 12.16 -16.10 -20.96
N PRO A 353 10.87 -15.75 -21.13
CA PRO A 353 10.41 -15.07 -22.34
C PRO A 353 11.00 -13.66 -22.43
N ALA A 354 11.55 -13.31 -23.59
CA ALA A 354 12.10 -11.97 -23.83
C ALA A 354 11.04 -10.86 -23.70
N SER A 355 9.78 -11.17 -24.01
CA SER A 355 8.63 -10.28 -23.89
C SER A 355 7.36 -11.09 -23.61
N ILE A 356 6.45 -10.52 -22.81
CA ILE A 356 5.12 -11.05 -22.54
C ILE A 356 4.10 -9.97 -22.93
N ALA A 357 3.13 -10.33 -23.78
CA ALA A 357 1.96 -9.49 -24.02
C ALA A 357 0.93 -9.79 -22.94
N GLY A 358 0.80 -8.88 -21.97
CA GLY A 358 -0.08 -9.03 -20.81
C GLY A 358 -1.05 -7.87 -20.65
N THR A 359 -1.69 -7.78 -19.49
CA THR A 359 -2.51 -6.64 -19.05
C THR A 359 -2.15 -6.31 -17.60
N CYS A 360 -2.83 -5.35 -16.97
CA CYS A 360 -2.62 -5.08 -15.54
C CYS A 360 -2.90 -6.35 -14.69
N THR A 361 -3.86 -7.16 -15.12
CA THR A 361 -4.27 -8.41 -14.44
C THR A 361 -3.28 -9.56 -14.64
N THR A 362 -2.23 -9.40 -15.45
CA THR A 362 -1.09 -10.34 -15.43
C THR A 362 -0.32 -10.31 -14.11
N CYS A 363 -0.30 -9.15 -13.42
CA CYS A 363 0.35 -9.01 -12.10
C CYS A 363 -0.67 -8.84 -10.95
N HIS A 364 -1.90 -8.43 -11.28
CA HIS A 364 -3.00 -8.17 -10.35
C HIS A 364 -4.19 -9.10 -10.65
N ASP A 365 -3.97 -10.40 -10.57
CA ASP A 365 -4.88 -11.43 -11.07
C ASP A 365 -5.99 -11.84 -10.09
N SER A 366 -5.82 -11.52 -8.79
CA SER A 366 -6.75 -11.92 -7.73
C SER A 366 -8.10 -11.21 -7.93
N PRO A 367 -9.19 -11.95 -8.20
CA PRO A 367 -10.44 -11.36 -8.63
C PRO A 367 -10.95 -10.30 -7.65
N ASN A 368 -11.24 -9.09 -8.16
CA ASN A 368 -11.78 -7.94 -7.42
C ASN A 368 -10.94 -7.46 -6.22
N VAL A 369 -9.69 -7.89 -6.08
CA VAL A 369 -8.78 -7.51 -4.97
C VAL A 369 -7.58 -6.74 -5.50
N GLY A 370 -7.02 -7.17 -6.63
CA GLY A 370 -5.81 -6.60 -7.19
C GLY A 370 -4.53 -7.01 -6.45
N ASN A 371 -4.53 -8.14 -5.76
CA ASN A 371 -3.28 -8.82 -5.38
C ASN A 371 -2.84 -9.78 -6.51
N HIS A 372 -1.70 -10.45 -6.34
CA HIS A 372 -1.40 -11.68 -7.07
C HIS A 372 -1.78 -12.91 -6.22
N SER A 373 -2.50 -13.84 -6.82
CA SER A 373 -3.09 -15.02 -6.15
C SER A 373 -2.06 -16.07 -5.73
N VAL A 374 -0.83 -15.95 -6.22
CA VAL A 374 0.35 -16.72 -5.81
C VAL A 374 1.48 -15.78 -5.42
N ALA A 375 2.45 -16.31 -4.68
CA ALA A 375 3.65 -15.55 -4.30
C ALA A 375 4.51 -15.26 -5.52
N LEU A 376 4.37 -14.06 -6.09
CA LEU A 376 5.14 -13.60 -7.25
C LEU A 376 5.88 -12.30 -6.94
N PRO A 377 7.10 -12.35 -6.37
CA PRO A 377 7.91 -11.16 -6.17
C PRO A 377 8.52 -10.72 -7.52
N LEU A 378 8.29 -9.46 -7.89
CA LEU A 378 8.69 -8.88 -9.18
C LEU A 378 9.61 -7.67 -8.99
N ASP A 379 10.53 -7.47 -9.93
CA ASP A 379 11.28 -6.22 -10.09
C ASP A 379 10.71 -5.46 -11.29
N ILE A 380 9.84 -4.48 -11.00
CA ILE A 380 9.31 -3.54 -12.01
C ILE A 380 10.21 -2.30 -12.19
N ALA A 381 11.38 -2.28 -11.53
CA ALA A 381 12.42 -1.25 -11.57
C ALA A 381 12.18 0.04 -10.76
N THR A 382 11.15 0.12 -9.90
CA THR A 382 10.87 1.34 -9.12
C THR A 382 11.92 1.66 -8.04
N SER A 383 12.80 0.72 -7.70
CA SER A 383 13.94 0.95 -6.80
C SER A 383 15.24 1.28 -7.55
N ARG A 384 15.26 1.19 -8.89
CA ARG A 384 16.45 1.46 -9.71
C ARG A 384 16.63 2.96 -9.99
N LEU A 385 17.82 3.33 -10.44
CA LEU A 385 18.23 4.71 -10.64
C LEU A 385 18.44 4.97 -12.15
N PRO A 386 17.80 6.00 -12.75
CA PRO A 386 17.90 6.26 -14.18
C PRO A 386 19.34 6.40 -14.70
N GLY A 387 20.23 7.02 -13.92
CA GLY A 387 21.63 7.25 -14.30
C GLY A 387 22.48 5.97 -14.41
N TYR A 388 21.99 4.83 -13.91
CA TYR A 388 22.67 3.53 -13.94
C TYR A 388 21.91 2.48 -14.76
N GLU A 389 20.85 2.88 -15.46
CA GLU A 389 20.00 1.98 -16.23
C GLU A 389 20.23 2.18 -17.73
N SER A 390 20.36 1.08 -18.47
CA SER A 390 20.57 1.08 -19.91
C SER A 390 19.30 0.78 -20.70
N ASN A 391 18.28 0.18 -20.06
CA ASN A 391 17.01 -0.08 -20.70
C ASN A 391 16.18 1.20 -20.81
N ASN A 392 15.99 1.67 -22.04
CA ASN A 392 15.26 2.91 -22.31
C ASN A 392 13.81 2.90 -21.79
N ALA A 393 13.09 1.77 -21.85
CA ALA A 393 11.72 1.71 -21.34
C ALA A 393 11.67 1.84 -19.80
N ILE A 394 12.68 1.33 -19.10
CA ILE A 394 12.82 1.54 -17.65
C ILE A 394 13.13 3.00 -17.37
N VAL A 395 14.11 3.58 -18.08
CA VAL A 395 14.51 5.00 -17.91
C VAL A 395 13.32 5.94 -18.12
N THR A 396 12.59 5.81 -19.24
CA THR A 396 11.43 6.67 -19.53
C THR A 396 10.33 6.51 -18.48
N GLY A 397 10.09 5.29 -18.01
CA GLY A 397 9.15 5.04 -16.90
C GLY A 397 9.57 5.74 -15.62
N LEU A 398 10.82 5.54 -15.18
CA LEU A 398 11.36 6.17 -13.96
C LEU A 398 11.34 7.71 -14.03
N GLN A 399 11.49 8.30 -15.22
CA GLN A 399 11.39 9.75 -15.43
C GLN A 399 9.98 10.32 -15.18
N GLN A 400 8.95 9.46 -15.08
CA GLN A 400 7.59 9.87 -14.72
C GLN A 400 7.37 9.96 -13.20
N LEU A 401 8.37 9.59 -12.39
CA LEU A 401 8.27 9.50 -10.94
C LEU A 401 9.01 10.62 -10.23
N SER A 402 8.42 11.11 -9.15
CA SER A 402 9.06 12.00 -8.18
C SER A 402 9.79 11.21 -7.09
N ALA A 403 10.75 10.36 -7.49
CA ALA A 403 11.47 9.48 -6.57
C ALA A 403 12.21 10.27 -5.47
N PRO A 404 12.13 9.85 -4.19
CA PRO A 404 12.87 10.49 -3.12
C PRO A 404 14.38 10.22 -3.18
N ASP A 405 15.15 11.09 -2.52
CA ASP A 405 16.59 10.89 -2.33
C ASP A 405 16.82 9.79 -1.28
N LEU A 406 17.13 8.58 -1.76
CA LEU A 406 17.33 7.39 -0.94
C LEU A 406 18.77 6.89 -1.09
N PRO A 407 19.31 6.15 -0.09
CA PRO A 407 20.53 5.41 -0.30
C PRO A 407 20.51 4.54 -1.55
N VAL A 408 21.65 4.41 -2.21
CA VAL A 408 21.81 3.56 -3.39
C VAL A 408 22.91 2.56 -3.13
N PHE A 409 22.62 1.30 -3.41
CA PHE A 409 23.53 0.17 -3.26
C PHE A 409 23.92 -0.38 -4.62
N ALA A 410 25.21 -0.70 -4.78
CA ALA A 410 25.70 -1.56 -5.85
C ALA A 410 25.66 -3.00 -5.36
N ILE A 411 24.88 -3.84 -6.06
CA ILE A 411 24.78 -5.29 -5.85
C ILE A 411 25.53 -5.99 -6.96
N SER A 412 26.74 -6.46 -6.69
CA SER A 412 27.66 -7.02 -7.68
C SER A 412 27.90 -8.52 -7.48
N GLY A 413 28.47 -9.17 -8.50
CA GLY A 413 28.78 -10.60 -8.48
C GLY A 413 27.62 -11.51 -8.91
N CYS A 414 26.46 -10.94 -9.26
CA CYS A 414 25.35 -11.74 -9.75
C CYS A 414 25.58 -12.25 -11.18
N PRO A 415 25.25 -13.51 -11.49
CA PRO A 415 25.37 -14.02 -12.85
C PRO A 415 24.52 -13.22 -13.83
N ASP A 416 25.09 -12.87 -14.98
CA ASP A 416 24.33 -12.27 -16.08
C ASP A 416 23.67 -13.38 -16.91
N ALA A 417 22.34 -13.47 -16.83
CA ALA A 417 21.56 -14.45 -17.58
C ALA A 417 21.63 -14.24 -19.10
N ALA A 418 21.90 -13.01 -19.56
CA ALA A 418 22.04 -12.70 -20.99
C ALA A 418 23.46 -13.01 -21.51
N ASN A 419 24.46 -13.01 -20.64
CA ASN A 419 25.88 -13.20 -20.99
C ASN A 419 26.53 -14.25 -20.08
N PRO A 420 26.37 -15.56 -20.39
CA PRO A 420 26.94 -16.64 -19.57
C PRO A 420 28.44 -16.46 -19.30
N GLY A 421 28.84 -16.60 -18.03
CA GLY A 421 30.23 -16.38 -17.58
C GLY A 421 30.57 -14.93 -17.22
N SER A 422 29.65 -13.98 -17.46
CA SER A 422 29.76 -12.60 -16.99
C SER A 422 28.92 -12.37 -15.73
N THR A 423 29.21 -11.26 -15.04
CA THR A 423 28.40 -10.81 -13.91
C THR A 423 27.79 -9.45 -14.21
N VAL A 424 26.64 -9.18 -13.59
CA VAL A 424 25.93 -7.91 -13.64
C VAL A 424 26.01 -7.22 -12.27
N THR A 425 26.00 -5.88 -12.29
CA THR A 425 25.84 -5.07 -11.09
C THR A 425 24.50 -4.35 -11.15
N TYR A 426 23.67 -4.50 -10.11
CA TYR A 426 22.43 -3.75 -9.96
C TYR A 426 22.65 -2.53 -9.07
N TYR A 427 22.18 -1.36 -9.50
CA TYR A 427 22.13 -0.16 -8.68
C TYR A 427 20.69 0.05 -8.21
N THR A 428 20.48 0.03 -6.89
CA THR A 428 19.13 0.00 -6.32
C THR A 428 19.07 0.70 -4.97
N SER A 429 17.94 1.33 -4.67
CA SER A 429 17.62 1.84 -3.33
C SER A 429 17.06 0.78 -2.39
N ASP A 430 16.60 -0.35 -2.95
CA ASP A 430 16.03 -1.45 -2.19
C ASP A 430 16.28 -2.78 -2.93
N PRO A 431 17.22 -3.63 -2.45
CA PRO A 431 17.44 -4.95 -3.02
C PRO A 431 16.30 -5.95 -2.74
N GLY A 432 15.22 -5.54 -2.07
CA GLY A 432 13.98 -6.30 -1.95
C GLY A 432 14.17 -7.64 -1.25
N LYS A 433 13.57 -8.69 -1.82
CA LYS A 433 13.69 -10.09 -1.36
C LYS A 433 15.13 -10.59 -1.31
N GLY A 434 16.02 -10.05 -2.15
CA GLY A 434 17.45 -10.38 -2.13
C GLY A 434 18.12 -10.06 -0.79
N LEU A 435 17.68 -9.04 -0.06
CA LEU A 435 18.18 -8.76 1.30
C LEU A 435 17.79 -9.82 2.32
N VAL A 436 16.70 -10.56 2.07
CA VAL A 436 16.20 -11.61 2.97
C VAL A 436 16.85 -12.95 2.63
N THR A 437 16.87 -13.31 1.34
CA THR A 437 17.31 -14.63 0.90
C THR A 437 18.81 -14.73 0.64
N GLY A 438 19.46 -13.59 0.37
CA GLY A 438 20.84 -13.53 -0.07
C GLY A 438 21.05 -14.01 -1.51
N LYS A 439 19.98 -14.32 -2.25
CA LYS A 439 20.09 -14.89 -3.61
C LYS A 439 20.11 -13.80 -4.66
N CYS A 440 20.97 -13.95 -5.67
CA CYS A 440 21.01 -13.06 -6.82
C CYS A 440 19.69 -13.04 -7.58
N ALA A 441 19.02 -14.19 -7.68
CA ALA A 441 17.72 -14.31 -8.33
C ALA A 441 16.62 -13.45 -7.67
N ASP A 442 16.75 -13.07 -6.40
CA ASP A 442 15.72 -12.33 -5.65
C ASP A 442 15.99 -10.82 -5.54
N VAL A 443 17.15 -10.34 -6.02
CA VAL A 443 17.54 -8.92 -5.94
C VAL A 443 16.48 -8.03 -6.62
N ASN A 444 16.11 -6.95 -5.95
CA ASN A 444 15.08 -5.95 -6.29
C ASN A 444 13.63 -6.48 -6.36
N ARG A 445 13.40 -7.78 -6.14
CA ARG A 445 12.05 -8.34 -6.28
C ARG A 445 11.24 -8.09 -5.03
N GLY A 446 9.97 -7.72 -5.21
CA GLY A 446 9.01 -7.56 -4.13
C GLY A 446 7.59 -7.85 -4.57
N LYS A 447 6.69 -8.10 -3.62
CA LYS A 447 5.28 -8.39 -3.92
C LYS A 447 4.54 -7.14 -4.42
N GLY A 448 3.51 -7.38 -5.24
CA GLY A 448 2.46 -6.40 -5.48
C GLY A 448 1.60 -6.17 -4.21
N PRO A 449 1.14 -4.94 -3.95
CA PRO A 449 0.15 -4.69 -2.91
C PRO A 449 -1.28 -4.96 -3.40
N ILE A 450 -2.19 -5.26 -2.46
CA ILE A 450 -3.65 -5.21 -2.70
C ILE A 450 -4.02 -3.78 -3.13
N LEU A 451 -4.90 -3.65 -4.12
CA LEU A 451 -5.30 -2.34 -4.68
C LEU A 451 -6.53 -1.73 -4.01
N ARG A 452 -7.26 -2.47 -3.17
CA ARG A 452 -8.41 -1.97 -2.41
C ARG A 452 -8.00 -0.94 -1.34
N GLY A 453 -8.71 0.19 -1.27
CA GLY A 453 -8.40 1.33 -0.40
C GLY A 453 -7.19 2.15 -0.86
N LEU A 454 -6.93 2.21 -2.17
CA LEU A 454 -5.71 2.83 -2.72
C LEU A 454 -5.66 4.34 -2.52
N ALA A 455 -6.79 5.04 -2.70
CA ALA A 455 -6.84 6.50 -2.72
C ALA A 455 -6.38 7.15 -1.40
N ALA A 456 -6.70 6.54 -0.26
CA ALA A 456 -6.44 7.10 1.08
C ALA A 456 -4.97 7.07 1.54
N ARG A 457 -4.03 6.60 0.71
CA ARG A 457 -2.66 6.27 1.16
C ARG A 457 -1.58 6.65 0.16
N ALA A 458 -1.71 7.76 -0.55
CA ALA A 458 -0.60 8.33 -1.32
C ALA A 458 0.58 8.73 -0.40
N PRO A 459 1.83 8.76 -0.90
CA PRO A 459 2.29 8.44 -2.27
C PRO A 459 2.47 6.95 -2.51
N TYR A 460 2.67 6.49 -3.75
CA TYR A 460 2.61 5.08 -4.15
C TYR A 460 3.99 4.43 -4.38
N PHE A 461 3.97 3.10 -4.59
CA PHE A 461 5.11 2.17 -4.53
C PHE A 461 5.69 1.98 -3.13
N HIS A 462 6.53 0.96 -2.97
CA HIS A 462 7.16 0.64 -1.69
C HIS A 462 8.01 1.79 -1.15
N ASN A 463 8.62 2.58 -2.03
CA ASN A 463 9.50 3.70 -1.72
C ASN A 463 8.84 5.08 -1.90
N GLY A 464 7.52 5.16 -2.09
CA GLY A 464 6.81 6.44 -2.20
C GLY A 464 7.18 7.28 -3.44
N ALA A 465 7.70 6.64 -4.50
CA ALA A 465 8.24 7.33 -5.67
C ALA A 465 7.19 7.98 -6.58
N ALA A 466 5.94 7.52 -6.56
CA ALA A 466 4.86 8.19 -7.29
C ALA A 466 4.06 9.07 -6.32
N ALA A 467 4.10 10.39 -6.50
CA ALA A 467 3.40 11.33 -5.62
C ALA A 467 1.88 11.12 -5.65
N ASP A 468 1.33 10.83 -6.83
CA ASP A 468 -0.09 10.64 -7.07
C ASP A 468 -0.36 9.50 -8.10
N LEU A 469 -1.64 9.25 -8.40
CA LEU A 469 -2.01 8.22 -9.37
C LEU A 469 -1.69 8.62 -10.83
N ARG A 470 -1.48 9.91 -11.10
CA ARG A 470 -1.07 10.38 -12.43
C ARG A 470 0.35 9.94 -12.72
N GLU A 471 1.29 10.18 -11.81
CA GLU A 471 2.66 9.68 -11.91
C GLU A 471 2.70 8.15 -11.99
N LEU A 472 1.90 7.46 -11.16
CA LEU A 472 1.80 6.00 -11.20
C LEU A 472 1.34 5.50 -12.58
N VAL A 473 0.23 6.02 -13.11
CA VAL A 473 -0.29 5.59 -14.42
C VAL A 473 0.66 5.97 -15.55
N ASN A 474 1.30 7.15 -15.50
CA ASN A 474 2.32 7.53 -16.47
C ASN A 474 3.52 6.58 -16.44
N PHE A 475 4.01 6.21 -15.25
CA PHE A 475 5.08 5.22 -15.10
C PHE A 475 4.72 3.91 -15.80
N TYR A 476 3.56 3.31 -15.50
CA TYR A 476 3.15 2.05 -16.13
C TYR A 476 2.94 2.20 -17.64
N ASN A 477 2.37 3.33 -18.09
CA ASN A 477 2.16 3.63 -19.50
C ASN A 477 3.47 3.60 -20.30
N GLU A 478 4.50 4.28 -19.81
CA GLU A 478 5.81 4.35 -20.46
C GLU A 478 6.59 3.04 -20.30
N ARG A 479 6.65 2.53 -19.06
CA ARG A 479 7.41 1.32 -18.70
C ARG A 479 6.97 0.08 -19.48
N PHE A 480 5.68 -0.01 -19.81
CA PHE A 480 5.07 -1.16 -20.49
C PHE A 480 4.41 -0.80 -21.82
N GLN A 481 4.71 0.38 -22.37
CA GLN A 481 4.32 0.80 -23.72
C GLN A 481 2.80 0.64 -23.99
N MET A 482 1.99 1.02 -23.01
CA MET A 482 0.54 0.80 -23.04
C MET A 482 -0.20 1.78 -23.97
N ASN A 483 0.47 2.86 -24.38
CA ASN A 483 -0.03 3.87 -25.34
C ASN A 483 -1.42 4.42 -24.98
N PHE A 484 -1.64 4.71 -23.69
CA PHE A 484 -2.87 5.34 -23.24
C PHE A 484 -2.98 6.77 -23.76
N THR A 485 -4.15 7.12 -24.27
CA THR A 485 -4.54 8.51 -24.49
C THR A 485 -4.77 9.23 -23.15
N GLU A 486 -4.75 10.56 -23.13
CA GLU A 486 -5.05 11.32 -21.91
C GLU A 486 -6.45 11.06 -21.34
N LYS A 487 -7.42 10.72 -22.19
CA LYS A 487 -8.75 10.30 -21.74
C LYS A 487 -8.67 8.97 -20.99
N GLU A 488 -7.98 7.98 -21.58
CA GLU A 488 -7.85 6.65 -20.99
C GLU A 488 -7.08 6.69 -19.67
N LYS A 489 -6.03 7.51 -19.57
CA LYS A 489 -5.33 7.73 -18.29
C LYS A 489 -6.27 8.28 -17.22
N ARG A 490 -7.12 9.26 -17.54
CA ARG A 490 -8.13 9.79 -16.59
C ARG A 490 -9.12 8.72 -16.16
N GLN A 491 -9.61 7.90 -17.08
CA GLN A 491 -10.55 6.82 -16.80
C GLN A 491 -9.91 5.74 -15.91
N LEU A 492 -8.67 5.33 -16.22
CA LEU A 492 -7.93 4.39 -15.38
C LEU A 492 -7.68 4.95 -13.97
N ILE A 493 -7.34 6.24 -13.85
CA ILE A 493 -7.20 6.90 -12.54
C ILE A 493 -8.54 6.93 -11.79
N ALA A 494 -9.66 7.22 -12.47
CA ALA A 494 -10.99 7.20 -11.85
C ALA A 494 -11.31 5.81 -11.28
N PHE A 495 -11.03 4.74 -12.04
CA PHE A 495 -11.14 3.38 -11.53
C PHE A 495 -10.26 3.12 -10.32
N LEU A 496 -8.96 3.44 -10.38
CA LEU A 496 -8.03 3.23 -9.27
C LEU A 496 -8.40 4.01 -8.00
N ASN A 497 -8.97 5.22 -8.13
CA ASN A 497 -9.51 5.98 -7.00
C ASN A 497 -10.74 5.32 -6.38
N SER A 498 -11.51 4.57 -7.17
CA SER A 498 -12.72 3.88 -6.71
C SER A 498 -12.47 2.51 -6.06
N LEU A 499 -11.21 2.09 -5.85
CA LEU A 499 -10.90 0.74 -5.37
C LEU A 499 -10.94 0.55 -3.87
#